data_AF-A0AAE8F8J0-F1
#
_entry.id   AF-A0AAE8F8J0-F1
#
_cell.length_a   1.000
_cell.length_b   1.000
_cell.length_c   1.000
_cell.angle_alpha   90.00
_cell.angle_beta   90.00
_cell.angle_gamma   90.00
#
_symmetry.space_group_name_H-M   'P 1'
#
loop_
_entity.id
_entity.type
_entity.pdbx_description
1 polymer ?
#
loop_
_entity_poly.entity_id
_entity_poly.type
_entity_poly.pdbx_seq_one_letter_code
_entity_poly.pdbx_strand_id
1 'polypeptide(L)'
;MSPLEAKVPPPVLVALLAVIVWLLPRTRAQSVVLSCVGAALIVAGLGINAWPKILFRHAGTSVSPVQPELASALVTHGPYRFSRNPMYLGYAVALLGWVTCLAQPWGLLAVAVFLAYITRFQILPEERHLSSRFPAQYAAYSRAVRRWCQQQLQTDPP
;
A
#
# COMPACT_ATOMS: atom_id res chain seq x y z
N MET A 1 18.76 -18.04 -4.59
CA MET A 1 17.74 -17.11 -5.11
C MET A 1 17.61 -16.01 -4.07
N SER A 2 17.93 -14.75 -4.40
CA SER A 2 18.15 -13.70 -3.40
C SER A 2 16.87 -13.43 -2.61
N PRO A 3 16.90 -13.49 -1.27
CA PRO A 3 15.73 -13.11 -0.48
C PRO A 3 15.51 -11.63 -0.75
N LEU A 4 14.39 -11.26 -1.36
CA LEU A 4 13.81 -9.92 -1.34
C LEU A 4 14.82 -8.77 -1.63
N GLU A 5 14.86 -8.22 -2.84
CA GLU A 5 15.56 -6.95 -3.18
C GLU A 5 14.95 -5.70 -2.45
N ALA A 6 14.48 -5.89 -1.21
CA ALA A 6 14.01 -4.89 -0.29
C ALA A 6 15.17 -4.38 0.57
N LYS A 7 15.89 -3.35 0.11
CA LYS A 7 16.91 -2.70 0.97
C LYS A 7 16.30 -1.99 2.20
N VAL A 8 15.03 -1.59 2.14
CA VAL A 8 14.35 -0.84 3.21
C VAL A 8 12.90 -1.33 3.38
N PRO A 9 12.48 -1.74 4.59
CA PRO A 9 11.10 -2.11 4.87
C PRO A 9 10.11 -0.94 4.65
N PRO A 10 8.88 -1.19 4.16
CA PRO A 10 7.90 -0.13 3.90
C PRO A 10 7.61 0.78 5.11
N PRO A 11 7.41 0.27 6.35
CA PRO A 11 7.22 1.13 7.52
C PRO A 11 8.40 2.06 7.78
N VAL A 12 9.62 1.55 7.59
CA VAL A 12 10.85 2.32 7.80
C VAL A 12 10.94 3.44 6.75
N LEU A 13 10.66 3.13 5.49
CA LEU A 13 10.66 4.14 4.43
C LEU A 13 9.61 5.24 4.69
N VAL A 14 8.39 4.87 5.10
CA VAL A 14 7.34 5.84 5.45
C VAL A 14 7.78 6.72 6.61
N ALA A 15 8.36 6.15 7.67
CA ALA A 15 8.86 6.90 8.81
C ALA A 15 9.97 7.87 8.41
N LEU A 16 10.95 7.43 7.61
CA LEU A 16 12.02 8.28 7.09
C LEU A 16 11.47 9.45 6.28
N LEU A 17 10.57 9.19 5.34
CA LEU A 17 9.95 10.23 4.53
C LEU A 17 9.10 11.18 5.38
N ALA A 18 8.36 10.68 6.37
CA ALA A 18 7.58 11.51 7.28
C ALA A 18 8.47 12.45 8.12
N VAL A 19 9.62 11.96 8.61
CA VAL A 19 10.61 12.77 9.32
C VAL A 19 11.21 13.83 8.39
N ILE A 20 11.60 13.46 7.17
CA ILE A 20 12.11 14.42 6.18
C ILE A 20 11.09 15.54 5.94
N VAL A 21 9.82 15.20 5.68
CA VAL A 21 8.77 16.21 5.48
C VAL A 21 8.54 17.07 6.72
N TRP A 22 8.66 16.50 7.92
CA TRP A 22 8.51 17.22 9.18
C TRP A 22 9.63 18.25 9.41
N LEU A 23 10.86 17.92 9.01
CA LEU A 23 12.04 18.78 9.09
C LEU A 23 12.06 19.90 8.02
N LEU A 24 11.28 19.76 6.94
CA LEU A 24 11.21 20.81 5.92
C LEU A 24 10.64 22.10 6.51
N PRO A 25 11.19 23.27 6.11
CA PRO A 25 10.68 24.56 6.58
C PRO A 25 9.21 24.72 6.21
N ARG A 26 8.42 25.19 7.18
CA ARG A 26 6.98 25.36 7.02
C ARG A 26 6.70 26.48 6.03
N THR A 27 6.06 26.13 4.91
CA THR A 27 5.75 27.07 3.83
C THR A 27 4.36 27.69 3.95
N ARG A 28 3.47 27.07 4.75
CA ARG A 28 2.09 27.53 4.98
C ARG A 28 1.72 27.43 6.46
N ALA A 29 0.83 28.31 6.89
CA ALA A 29 0.21 28.24 8.20
C ALA A 29 -0.64 26.97 8.32
N GLN A 30 -0.60 26.34 9.50
CA GLN A 30 -1.35 25.14 9.76
C GLN A 30 -2.85 25.47 9.90
N SER A 31 -3.70 24.72 9.20
CA SER A 31 -5.15 24.86 9.27
C SER A 31 -5.74 23.72 10.08
N VAL A 32 -6.72 24.02 10.95
CA VAL A 32 -7.48 23.02 11.71
C VAL A 32 -8.17 22.05 10.76
N VAL A 33 -8.75 22.56 9.66
CA VAL A 33 -9.41 21.74 8.64
C VAL A 33 -8.42 20.75 8.02
N LEU A 34 -7.23 21.21 7.62
CA LEU A 34 -6.19 20.33 7.06
C LEU A 34 -5.68 19.31 8.08
N SER A 35 -5.63 19.69 9.35
CA SER A 35 -5.23 18.78 10.43
C SER A 35 -6.27 17.68 10.66
N CYS A 36 -7.57 18.02 10.66
CA CYS A 36 -8.64 17.03 10.77
C CYS A 36 -8.69 16.10 9.55
N VAL A 37 -8.58 16.65 8.33
CA VAL A 37 -8.54 15.86 7.09
C VAL A 37 -7.32 14.94 7.09
N GLY A 38 -6.14 15.45 7.43
CA GLY A 38 -4.92 14.66 7.50
C GLY A 38 -4.98 13.56 8.57
N ALA A 39 -5.53 13.83 9.74
CA ALA A 39 -5.75 12.84 10.79
C ALA A 39 -6.71 11.74 10.33
N ALA A 40 -7.82 12.09 9.68
CA ALA A 40 -8.75 11.13 9.11
C ALA A 40 -8.08 10.22 8.06
N LEU A 41 -7.25 10.80 7.18
CA LEU A 41 -6.46 10.04 6.21
C LEU A 41 -5.46 9.10 6.88
N ILE A 42 -4.75 9.54 7.93
CA ILE A 42 -3.84 8.68 8.68
C ILE A 42 -4.58 7.48 9.26
N VAL A 43 -5.70 7.71 9.95
CA VAL A 43 -6.52 6.65 10.54
C VAL A 43 -7.03 5.69 9.46
N ALA A 44 -7.52 6.21 8.32
CA ALA A 44 -7.96 5.40 7.20
C ALA A 44 -6.82 4.54 6.63
N GLY A 45 -5.64 5.11 6.40
CA GLY A 45 -4.47 4.39 5.88
C GLY A 45 -3.96 3.30 6.82
N LEU A 46 -3.95 3.57 8.13
CA LEU A 46 -3.64 2.57 9.15
C LEU A 46 -4.70 1.46 9.21
N GLY A 47 -5.98 1.82 9.07
CA GLY A 47 -7.09 0.88 8.99
C GLY A 47 -6.95 -0.08 7.80
N ILE A 48 -6.62 0.44 6.61
CA ILE A 48 -6.35 -0.36 5.41
C ILE A 48 -5.17 -1.33 5.64
N ASN A 49 -4.11 -0.88 6.31
CA ASN A 49 -2.96 -1.73 6.66
C ASN A 49 -3.31 -2.83 7.68
N ALA A 50 -4.21 -2.55 8.62
CA ALA A 50 -4.64 -3.50 9.64
C ALA A 50 -5.71 -4.49 9.13
N TRP A 51 -6.47 -4.12 8.09
CA TRP A 51 -7.59 -4.91 7.58
C TRP A 51 -7.23 -6.36 7.23
N PRO A 52 -6.14 -6.65 6.50
CA PRO A 52 -5.76 -8.04 6.23
C PRO A 52 -5.49 -8.80 7.54
N LYS A 53 -4.76 -8.21 8.48
CA LYS A 53 -4.40 -8.84 9.76
C LYS A 53 -5.62 -9.16 10.63
N ILE A 54 -6.64 -8.31 10.61
CA ILE A 54 -7.90 -8.54 11.33
C ILE A 54 -8.68 -9.68 10.68
N LEU A 55 -8.76 -9.67 9.33
CA LEU A 55 -9.46 -10.71 8.57
C LEU A 55 -8.83 -12.10 8.78
N PHE A 56 -7.50 -12.19 8.81
CA PHE A 56 -6.80 -13.46 9.05
C PHE A 56 -6.91 -13.95 10.50
N ARG A 57 -6.91 -13.04 11.50
CA ARG A 57 -7.11 -13.42 12.91
C ARG A 57 -8.51 -13.99 13.16
N HIS A 58 -9.53 -13.46 12.50
CA HIS A 58 -10.90 -13.95 12.63
C HIS A 58 -11.16 -15.24 11.85
N ALA A 59 -10.43 -15.46 10.75
CA ALA A 59 -10.60 -16.65 9.89
C ALA A 59 -9.77 -17.88 10.33
N GLY A 60 -9.03 -17.81 11.45
CA GLY A 60 -8.25 -18.93 12.00
C GLY A 60 -7.21 -19.54 11.05
N THR A 61 -6.87 -18.85 9.96
CA THR A 61 -6.06 -19.37 8.86
C THR A 61 -4.83 -18.50 8.68
N SER A 62 -3.65 -19.11 8.83
CA SER A 62 -2.35 -18.46 8.69
C SER A 62 -1.98 -18.29 7.22
N VAL A 63 -2.62 -17.37 6.51
CA VAL A 63 -2.08 -16.87 5.24
C VAL A 63 -1.42 -15.54 5.55
N SER A 64 -0.19 -15.61 6.05
CA SER A 64 0.60 -14.42 6.39
C SER A 64 0.85 -13.61 5.11
N PRO A 65 0.30 -12.38 4.97
CA PRO A 65 0.53 -11.53 3.80
C PRO A 65 1.94 -10.96 3.75
N VAL A 66 2.71 -11.16 4.83
CA VAL A 66 4.02 -10.56 5.05
C VAL A 66 5.13 -11.45 4.47
N GLN A 67 4.81 -12.68 4.07
CA GLN A 67 5.77 -13.64 3.54
C GLN A 67 5.18 -14.37 2.33
N PRO A 68 5.36 -13.83 1.10
CA PRO A 68 4.94 -14.49 -0.15
C PRO A 68 5.52 -15.90 -0.28
N GLU A 69 6.70 -16.11 0.30
CA GLU A 69 7.41 -17.40 0.43
C GLU A 69 6.56 -18.49 1.11
N LEU A 70 5.68 -18.10 2.05
CA LEU A 70 4.81 -19.01 2.82
C LEU A 70 3.35 -19.01 2.35
N ALA A 71 3.00 -18.20 1.34
CA ALA A 71 1.63 -18.15 0.83
C ALA A 71 1.29 -19.47 0.12
N SER A 72 0.56 -20.33 0.80
CA SER A 72 0.01 -21.59 0.26
C SER A 72 -1.17 -21.35 -0.69
N ALA A 73 -1.76 -20.16 -0.69
CA ALA A 73 -2.84 -19.76 -1.59
C ALA A 73 -2.78 -18.26 -1.94
N LEU A 74 -3.27 -17.91 -3.13
CA LEU A 74 -3.44 -16.52 -3.58
C LEU A 74 -4.68 -15.90 -2.92
N VAL A 75 -4.49 -14.82 -2.16
CA VAL A 75 -5.60 -14.12 -1.48
C VAL A 75 -6.20 -13.07 -2.42
N THR A 76 -7.47 -13.25 -2.80
CA THR A 76 -8.17 -12.34 -3.73
C THR A 76 -9.40 -11.67 -3.11
N HIS A 77 -9.69 -11.93 -1.83
CA HIS A 77 -10.88 -11.44 -1.12
C HIS A 77 -10.56 -10.27 -0.18
N GLY A 78 -11.62 -9.58 0.30
CA GLY A 78 -11.49 -8.43 1.18
C GLY A 78 -10.84 -7.24 0.46
N PRO A 79 -9.82 -6.58 1.03
CA PRO A 79 -9.20 -5.39 0.41
C PRO A 79 -8.45 -5.72 -0.89
N TYR A 80 -8.07 -7.00 -1.08
CA TYR A 80 -7.42 -7.49 -2.29
C TYR A 80 -8.32 -7.51 -3.54
N ARG A 81 -9.63 -7.27 -3.39
CA ARG A 81 -10.55 -7.09 -4.53
C ARG A 81 -10.43 -5.72 -5.20
N PHE A 82 -9.90 -4.74 -4.48
CA PHE A 82 -9.81 -3.34 -4.93
C PHE A 82 -8.42 -2.99 -5.45
N SER A 83 -7.40 -3.62 -4.88
CA SER A 83 -6.00 -3.42 -5.21
C SER A 83 -5.25 -4.72 -4.97
N ARG A 84 -4.28 -5.03 -5.82
CA ARG A 84 -3.34 -6.13 -5.53
C ARG A 84 -2.42 -5.84 -4.35
N ASN A 85 -2.31 -4.57 -3.97
CA ASN A 85 -1.33 -4.06 -3.03
C ASN A 85 -1.96 -3.16 -1.94
N PRO A 86 -3.03 -3.62 -1.24
CA PRO A 86 -3.80 -2.76 -0.35
C PRO A 86 -2.96 -2.23 0.83
N MET A 87 -2.00 -3.02 1.32
CA MET A 87 -1.09 -2.59 2.39
C MET A 87 -0.23 -1.39 1.95
N TYR A 88 0.40 -1.46 0.77
CA TYR A 88 1.20 -0.34 0.25
C TYR A 88 0.33 0.90 -0.04
N LEU A 89 -0.93 0.70 -0.46
CA LEU A 89 -1.89 1.80 -0.59
C LEU A 89 -2.20 2.45 0.77
N GLY A 90 -2.41 1.66 1.82
CA GLY A 90 -2.61 2.17 3.18
C GLY A 90 -1.45 3.04 3.67
N TYR A 91 -0.20 2.63 3.38
CA TYR A 91 0.98 3.44 3.68
C TYR A 91 1.02 4.76 2.90
N ALA A 92 0.68 4.73 1.61
CA ALA A 92 0.62 5.96 0.80
C ALA A 92 -0.45 6.92 1.32
N VAL A 93 -1.62 6.42 1.71
CA VAL A 93 -2.72 7.22 2.28
C VAL A 93 -2.32 7.81 3.64
N ALA A 94 -1.65 7.03 4.50
CA ALA A 94 -1.19 7.54 5.79
C ALA A 94 -0.11 8.62 5.63
N LEU A 95 0.85 8.43 4.71
CA LEU A 95 1.88 9.43 4.41
C LEU A 95 1.26 10.69 3.80
N LEU A 96 0.25 10.55 2.93
CA LEU A 96 -0.50 11.70 2.41
C LEU A 96 -1.20 12.47 3.53
N GLY A 97 -1.87 11.77 4.46
CA GLY A 97 -2.50 12.39 5.62
C GLY A 97 -1.51 13.17 6.49
N TRP A 98 -0.30 12.61 6.70
CA TRP A 98 0.79 13.31 7.38
C TRP A 98 1.17 14.61 6.66
N VAL A 99 1.41 14.54 5.35
CA VAL A 99 1.72 15.71 4.51
C VAL A 99 0.61 16.77 4.59
N THR A 100 -0.65 16.34 4.59
CA THR A 100 -1.82 17.23 4.73
C THR A 100 -1.86 17.91 6.11
N CYS A 101 -1.65 17.17 7.21
CA CYS A 101 -1.56 17.75 8.56
C CYS A 101 -0.49 18.84 8.66
N LEU A 102 0.63 18.63 7.96
CA LEU A 102 1.76 19.53 7.95
C LEU A 102 1.58 20.74 7.01
N ALA A 103 0.50 20.77 6.22
CA ALA A 103 0.22 21.76 5.18
C ALA A 103 1.40 21.98 4.21
N GLN A 104 2.17 20.93 3.95
CA GLN A 104 3.44 21.03 3.21
C GLN A 104 3.29 20.49 1.78
N PRO A 105 3.11 21.34 0.75
CA PRO A 105 2.94 20.88 -0.63
C PRO A 105 4.14 20.08 -1.16
N TRP A 106 5.37 20.41 -0.73
CA TRP A 106 6.57 19.65 -1.07
C TRP A 106 6.55 18.21 -0.54
N GLY A 107 5.74 17.93 0.49
CA GLY A 107 5.55 16.58 0.99
C GLY A 107 4.85 15.65 0.01
N LEU A 108 4.14 16.18 -1.00
CA LEU A 108 3.59 15.35 -2.08
C LEU A 108 4.69 14.65 -2.89
N LEU A 109 5.87 15.27 -2.97
CA LEU A 109 7.03 14.65 -3.59
C LEU A 109 7.48 13.41 -2.80
N ALA A 110 7.40 13.45 -1.47
CA ALA A 110 7.67 12.28 -0.64
C ALA A 110 6.68 11.13 -0.88
N VAL A 111 5.39 11.45 -1.08
CA VAL A 111 4.38 10.44 -1.47
C VAL A 111 4.70 9.85 -2.85
N ALA A 112 5.07 10.67 -3.83
CA ALA A 112 5.47 10.20 -5.16
C ALA A 112 6.72 9.31 -5.10
N VAL A 113 7.74 9.70 -4.33
CA VAL A 113 8.96 8.92 -4.09
C VAL A 113 8.62 7.58 -3.44
N PHE A 114 7.75 7.57 -2.44
CA PHE A 114 7.29 6.33 -1.81
C PHE A 114 6.65 5.38 -2.84
N LEU A 115 5.70 5.88 -3.64
CA LEU A 115 5.01 5.08 -4.66
C LEU A 115 5.98 4.53 -5.72
N ALA A 116 6.94 5.34 -6.18
CA ALA A 116 7.94 4.92 -7.15
C ALA A 116 8.87 3.83 -6.57
N TYR A 117 9.40 4.06 -5.36
CA TYR A 117 10.28 3.11 -4.68
C TYR A 117 9.58 1.78 -4.43
N ILE A 118 8.40 1.82 -3.81
CA ILE A 118 7.68 0.61 -3.43
C ILE A 118 7.22 -0.19 -4.67
N THR A 119 6.85 0.49 -5.76
CA THR A 119 6.56 -0.17 -7.04
C THR A 119 7.77 -0.95 -7.53
N ARG A 120 8.95 -0.32 -7.54
CA ARG A 120 10.15 -0.89 -8.15
C ARG A 120 10.79 -2.00 -7.32
N PHE A 121 10.83 -1.82 -6.00
CA PHE A 121 11.63 -2.66 -5.10
C PHE A 121 10.81 -3.65 -4.27
N GLN A 122 9.48 -3.46 -4.15
CA GLN A 122 8.63 -4.40 -3.42
C GLN A 122 7.59 -5.03 -4.35
N ILE A 123 6.75 -4.23 -4.98
CA ILE A 123 5.61 -4.73 -5.76
C ILE A 123 6.07 -5.55 -6.96
N LEU A 124 6.96 -5.02 -7.81
CA LEU A 124 7.39 -5.76 -9.00
C LEU A 124 8.06 -7.11 -8.67
N PRO A 125 8.99 -7.20 -7.69
CA PRO A 125 9.50 -8.50 -7.23
C PRO A 125 8.41 -9.43 -6.68
N GLU A 126 7.50 -8.92 -5.85
CA GLU A 126 6.40 -9.70 -5.27
C GLU A 126 5.47 -10.25 -6.35
N GLU A 127 5.07 -9.42 -7.32
CA GLU A 127 4.24 -9.82 -8.46
C GLU A 127 4.94 -10.87 -9.34
N ARG A 128 6.26 -10.77 -9.54
CA ARG A 128 7.03 -11.80 -10.26
C ARG A 128 7.02 -13.12 -9.52
N HIS A 129 7.26 -13.10 -8.21
CA HIS A 129 7.22 -14.30 -7.38
C HIS A 129 5.83 -14.96 -7.43
N LEU A 130 4.76 -14.19 -7.24
CA LEU A 130 3.38 -14.69 -7.32
C LEU A 130 3.04 -15.24 -8.70
N SER A 131 3.49 -14.58 -9.78
CA SER A 131 3.29 -15.06 -11.15
C SER A 131 4.01 -16.38 -11.43
N SER A 132 5.18 -16.59 -10.83
CA SER A 132 5.94 -17.84 -10.97
C SER A 132 5.34 -19.00 -10.17
N ARG A 133 4.77 -18.70 -8.99
CA ARG A 133 4.19 -19.70 -8.08
C ARG A 133 2.77 -20.09 -8.46
N PHE A 134 1.98 -19.15 -8.97
CA PHE A 134 0.56 -19.33 -9.28
C PHE A 134 0.20 -18.82 -10.70
N PRO A 135 0.81 -19.36 -11.77
CA PRO A 135 0.76 -18.73 -13.10
C PRO A 135 -0.67 -18.50 -13.63
N ALA A 136 -1.53 -19.51 -13.61
CA ALA A 136 -2.91 -19.38 -14.10
C ALA A 136 -3.79 -18.50 -13.19
N GLN A 137 -3.70 -18.71 -11.87
CA GLN A 137 -4.52 -18.02 -10.87
C GLN A 137 -4.14 -16.53 -10.77
N TYR A 138 -2.84 -16.23 -10.77
CA TYR A 138 -2.33 -14.87 -10.73
C TYR A 138 -2.63 -14.12 -12.04
N ALA A 139 -2.53 -14.78 -13.20
CA ALA A 139 -2.91 -14.16 -14.47
C ALA A 139 -4.40 -13.79 -14.49
N ALA A 140 -5.29 -14.68 -14.03
CA ALA A 140 -6.72 -14.36 -13.88
C ALA A 140 -6.96 -13.20 -12.90
N TYR A 141 -6.31 -13.23 -11.74
CA TYR A 141 -6.43 -12.19 -10.72
C TYR A 141 -5.93 -10.82 -11.19
N SER A 142 -4.78 -10.77 -11.87
CA SER A 142 -4.18 -9.53 -12.38
C SER A 142 -4.99 -8.87 -13.49
N ARG A 143 -5.82 -9.64 -14.22
CA ARG A 143 -6.81 -9.12 -15.18
C ARG A 143 -8.00 -8.50 -14.46
N ALA A 144 -8.46 -9.08 -13.37
CA ALA A 144 -9.60 -8.56 -12.61
C ALA A 144 -9.23 -7.34 -11.74
N VAL A 145 -8.01 -7.31 -11.19
CA VAL A 145 -7.61 -6.32 -10.17
C VAL A 145 -6.33 -5.58 -10.57
N ARG A 146 -6.39 -4.25 -10.55
CA ARG A 146 -5.22 -3.40 -10.84
C ARG A 146 -4.24 -3.34 -9.68
N ARG A 147 -3.02 -2.89 -10.00
CA ARG A 147 -1.92 -2.80 -9.06
C ARG A 147 -2.18 -1.85 -7.89
N TRP A 148 -2.78 -0.68 -8.16
CA TRP A 148 -2.89 0.43 -7.20
C TRP A 148 -4.33 0.75 -6.84
N CYS A 149 -5.13 1.27 -7.78
CA CYS A 149 -6.56 1.49 -7.65
C CYS A 149 -7.21 1.41 -9.04
N GLN A 150 -8.53 1.17 -9.06
CA GLN A 150 -9.44 1.05 -10.22
C GLN A 150 -9.74 -0.40 -10.61
N GLN A 151 -10.94 -0.86 -10.26
CA GLN A 151 -11.56 -2.05 -10.88
C GLN A 151 -11.76 -1.75 -12.37
N GLN A 152 -11.40 -2.69 -13.25
CA GLN A 152 -12.11 -2.73 -14.53
C GLN A 152 -13.55 -3.08 -14.17
N LEU A 153 -14.48 -2.16 -14.45
CA LEU A 153 -15.87 -2.55 -14.67
C LEU A 153 -15.80 -3.71 -15.66
N GLN A 154 -16.19 -4.91 -15.23
CA GLN A 154 -16.59 -5.94 -16.16
C GLN A 154 -17.78 -5.34 -16.93
N THR A 155 -17.52 -4.71 -18.06
CA THR A 155 -18.55 -4.57 -19.08
C THR A 155 -18.73 -5.97 -19.60
N ASP A 156 -19.74 -6.68 -19.10
CA ASP A 156 -20.24 -7.87 -19.77
C ASP A 156 -20.51 -7.48 -21.24
N PRO A 157 -20.07 -8.28 -22.23
CA PRO A 157 -20.48 -8.06 -23.60
C PRO A 157 -22.01 -8.21 -23.71
N PRO A 158 -22.68 -7.43 -24.57
CA PRO A 158 -24.12 -7.49 -24.77
C PRO A 158 -24.60 -8.83 -25.34
#